data_AF-A0A444LMS5-F1
#
_entry.id   AF-A0A444LMS5-F1
#
_cell.length_a   1.000
_cell.length_b   1.000
_cell.length_c   1.000
_cell.angle_alpha   90.00
_cell.angle_beta   90.00
_cell.angle_gamma   90.00
#
_symmetry.space_group_name_H-M   'P 1'
#
loop_
_entity.id
_entity.type
_entity.pdbx_description
1 polymer ?
#
loop_
_entity_poly.entity_id
_entity_poly.type
_entity_poly.pdbx_seq_one_letter_code
_entity_poly.pdbx_strand_id
1 'polypeptide(L)' 'MAKAIGETDKQTVADLIRRISERGVTIVLIEHVLTFLMSLSQQLMALNQGKVLAAGDPDAVLADPRVVEAYFGTRKHDA' A
#
# COMPACT_ATOMS: atom_id res chain seq x y z
N MET A 1 -18.48 8.28 6.42
CA MET A 1 -17.59 8.49 7.59
C MET A 1 -17.10 7.13 8.07
N ALA A 2 -16.08 6.56 7.43
CA ALA A 2 -15.46 5.33 7.91
C ALA A 2 -14.71 5.66 9.21
N LYS A 3 -15.09 5.00 10.31
CA LYS A 3 -14.40 5.13 11.60
C LYS A 3 -12.95 4.73 11.36
N ALA A 4 -12.02 5.68 11.51
CA ALA A 4 -10.60 5.38 11.45
C ALA A 4 -10.30 4.30 12.50
N ILE A 5 -9.82 3.16 12.03
CA ILE A 5 -9.37 2.06 12.85
C ILE A 5 -8.19 2.61 13.67
N GLY A 6 -8.25 2.51 15.01
CA GLY A 6 -7.20 3.02 15.89
C GLY A 6 -5.88 2.30 15.62
N GLU A 7 -4.76 2.89 16.02
CA GLU A 7 -3.43 2.30 15.72
C GLU A 7 -3.25 0.89 16.33
N THR A 8 -3.78 0.67 17.53
CA THR A 8 -3.83 -0.66 18.17
C THR A 8 -4.63 -1.68 17.37
N ASP A 9 -5.75 -1.23 16.79
CA ASP A 9 -6.61 -2.09 15.99
C ASP A 9 -5.91 -2.47 14.67
N LYS A 10 -5.15 -1.54 14.06
CA LYS A 10 -4.35 -1.83 12.86
C LYS A 10 -3.28 -2.89 13.14
N GLN A 11 -2.56 -2.78 14.25
CA GLN A 11 -1.55 -3.77 14.60
C GLN A 11 -2.16 -5.16 14.80
N THR A 12 -3.33 -5.23 15.47
CA THR A 12 -4.06 -6.48 15.66
C THR A 12 -4.47 -7.10 14.31
N VAL A 13 -4.95 -6.27 13.38
CA VAL A 13 -5.30 -6.72 12.02
C VAL A 13 -4.05 -7.19 11.25
N ALA A 14 -2.94 -6.46 11.36
CA ALA A 14 -1.67 -6.85 10.73
C ALA A 14 -1.21 -8.24 11.20
N ASP A 15 -1.24 -8.49 12.51
CA ASP A 15 -0.82 -9.76 13.08
C ASP A 15 -1.74 -10.92 12.65
N LEU A 16 -3.05 -10.67 12.52
CA LEU A 16 -3.99 -11.64 11.99
C LEU A 16 -3.70 -11.96 10.51
N ILE A 17 -3.46 -10.94 9.69
CA ILE A 17 -3.11 -11.09 8.27
C ILE A 17 -1.83 -11.93 8.13
N ARG A 18 -0.79 -11.65 8.93
CA ARG A 18 0.46 -12.43 8.93
C ARG A 18 0.20 -13.90 9.26
N ARG A 19 -0.54 -14.18 10.34
CA ARG A 19 -0.88 -15.56 10.74
C ARG A 19 -1.68 -16.32 9.69
N ILE A 20 -2.52 -15.65 8.91
CA ILE A 20 -3.26 -16.26 7.81
C ILE A 20 -2.31 -16.53 6.63
N SER A 21 -1.45 -15.57 6.28
CA SER A 21 -0.46 -15.72 5.22
C SER A 21 0.52 -16.87 5.51
N GLU A 22 0.97 -17.02 6.75
CA GLU A 22 1.87 -18.10 7.21
C GLU A 22 1.26 -19.50 7.02
N ARG A 23 -0.07 -19.60 6.87
CA ARG A 23 -0.77 -20.86 6.56
C ARG A 23 -0.81 -21.15 5.05
N GLY A 24 -0.11 -20.38 4.23
CA GLY A 24 -0.06 -20.54 2.77
C GLY A 24 -1.25 -19.92 2.03
N VAL A 25 -2.02 -19.05 2.69
CA VAL A 25 -3.15 -18.36 2.05
C VAL A 25 -2.65 -17.08 1.37
N THR A 26 -2.92 -16.93 0.07
CA THR A 26 -2.66 -15.69 -0.65
C THR A 26 -3.67 -14.61 -0.24
N ILE A 27 -3.17 -13.44 0.13
CA ILE A 27 -3.99 -12.29 0.55
C ILE A 27 -3.78 -11.14 -0.45
N VAL A 28 -4.86 -10.57 -0.95
CA VAL A 28 -4.85 -9.33 -1.73
C VAL A 28 -5.42 -8.23 -0.85
N LEU A 29 -4.60 -7.23 -0.54
CA LEU A 29 -4.97 -6.11 0.32
C LEU A 29 -5.13 -4.84 -0.53
N ILE A 30 -6.22 -4.11 -0.30
CA ILE A 30 -6.47 -2.79 -0.89
C ILE A 30 -6.58 -1.82 0.27
N GLU A 31 -5.65 -0.87 0.36
CA GLU A 31 -5.65 0.16 1.40
C GLU A 31 -5.05 1.48 0.87
N HIS A 32 -5.42 2.58 1.51
CA HIS A 32 -4.90 3.93 1.31
C HIS A 32 -3.73 4.28 2.25
N VAL A 33 -3.60 3.62 3.40
CA VAL A 33 -2.49 3.84 4.34
C VAL A 33 -1.25 3.07 3.88
N LEU A 34 -0.31 3.78 3.27
CA LEU A 34 0.91 3.19 2.71
C LEU A 34 1.79 2.53 3.76
N THR A 35 1.98 3.13 4.94
CA THR A 35 2.79 2.52 6.01
C THR A 35 2.27 1.14 6.42
N PHE A 36 0.95 0.96 6.40
CA PHE A 36 0.32 -0.33 6.67
C PHE A 36 0.57 -1.33 5.53
N LEU A 37 0.36 -0.92 4.28
CA LEU A 37 0.67 -1.75 3.10
C LEU A 37 2.13 -2.19 3.11
N MET A 38 3.07 -1.28 3.34
CA MET A 38 4.50 -1.54 3.39
C MET A 38 4.86 -2.53 4.50
N SER A 39 4.17 -2.49 5.64
CA SER A 39 4.43 -3.40 6.77
C SER A 39 3.99 -4.86 6.55
N LEU A 40 3.18 -5.11 5.51
CA LEU A 40 2.51 -6.40 5.26
C LEU A 40 2.78 -7.00 3.89
N SER A 41 3.06 -6.17 2.88
CA SER A 41 3.05 -6.59 1.48
C SER A 41 4.43 -7.02 1.01
N GLN A 42 4.52 -8.19 0.38
CA GLN A 42 5.73 -8.65 -0.31
C GLN A 42 5.81 -8.11 -1.75
N GLN A 43 4.67 -7.72 -2.31
CA GLN A 43 4.49 -7.16 -3.64
C GLN A 43 3.46 -6.04 -3.55
N LEU A 44 3.69 -4.95 -4.28
CA LEU A 44 2.77 -3.82 -4.39
C LEU A 44 2.37 -3.63 -5.85
N MET A 45 1.14 -3.17 -6.08
CA MET A 45 0.65 -2.78 -7.40
C MET A 45 -0.03 -1.41 -7.28
N ALA A 46 0.40 -0.47 -8.12
CA ALA A 46 -0.22 0.85 -8.22
C ALA A 46 -1.09 0.93 -9.47
N LEU A 47 -2.36 1.36 -9.32
CA LEU A 47 -3.35 1.43 -10.40
C LEU A 47 -3.94 2.83 -10.56
N ASN A 48 -3.72 3.47 -11.70
CA ASN A 48 -4.36 4.75 -12.02
C ASN A 48 -5.34 4.58 -13.18
N GLN A 49 -6.59 5.02 -12.98
CA GLN A 49 -7.66 4.98 -13.99
C GLN A 49 -7.82 3.58 -14.66
N GLY A 50 -7.77 2.52 -13.85
CA GLY A 50 -7.90 1.14 -14.34
C GLY A 50 -6.67 0.59 -15.07
N LYS A 51 -5.55 1.31 -15.07
CA LYS A 51 -4.28 0.85 -15.65
C LYS A 51 -3.25 0.65 -14.56
N VAL A 52 -2.53 -0.48 -14.63
CA VAL A 52 -1.37 -0.72 -13.77
C VAL A 52 -0.25 0.24 -14.19
N LEU A 53 0.19 1.07 -13.25
CA LEU A 53 1.35 1.91 -13.43
C LEU A 53 2.62 1.11 -13.18
N ALA A 54 2.74 0.50 -12.02
CA ALA A 54 3.86 -0.33 -11.61
C ALA A 54 3.39 -1.48 -10.71
N ALA A 55 4.12 -2.59 -10.76
CA ALA A 55 3.92 -3.74 -9.88
C ALA A 55 5.26 -4.39 -9.57
N GLY A 56 5.47 -4.82 -8.33
CA GLY A 56 6.73 -5.44 -7.92
C GLY A 56 7.05 -5.20 -6.45
N ASP A 57 8.34 -5.08 -6.15
CA ASP A 57 8.83 -4.71 -4.83
C ASP A 57 8.20 -3.37 -4.36
N PRO A 58 7.70 -3.27 -3.11
CA PRO A 58 7.02 -2.07 -2.64
C PRO A 58 7.86 -0.79 -2.72
N ASP A 59 9.15 -0.84 -2.38
CA ASP A 59 10.03 0.33 -2.43
C ASP A 59 10.25 0.78 -3.88
N ALA A 60 10.47 -0.19 -4.79
CA ALA A 60 10.61 0.09 -6.22
C ALA A 60 9.33 0.70 -6.83
N VAL A 61 8.15 0.20 -6.44
CA VAL A 61 6.85 0.72 -6.91
C VAL A 61 6.59 2.14 -6.42
N LEU A 62 6.92 2.44 -5.15
CA LEU A 62 6.77 3.79 -4.60
C LEU A 62 7.78 4.79 -5.18
N ALA A 63 8.96 4.31 -5.62
CA ALA A 63 9.95 5.11 -6.30
C ALA A 63 9.63 5.34 -7.80
N ASP A 64 8.67 4.61 -8.39
CA ASP A 64 8.32 4.76 -9.80
C ASP A 64 7.78 6.18 -10.06
N PRO A 65 8.40 6.96 -10.97
CA PRO A 65 7.99 8.33 -11.23
C PRO A 65 6.51 8.48 -11.62
N ARG A 66 5.93 7.48 -12.31
CA ARG A 66 4.53 7.47 -12.72
C ARG A 66 3.61 7.32 -11.51
N VAL A 67 4.03 6.54 -10.52
CA VAL A 67 3.31 6.36 -9.25
C VAL A 67 3.42 7.63 -8.41
N VAL A 68 4.63 8.20 -8.31
CA VAL A 68 4.86 9.48 -7.62
C VAL A 68 3.95 10.58 -8.18
N GLU A 69 3.95 10.76 -9.50
CA GLU A 69 3.13 11.76 -10.18
C GLU A 69 1.63 11.53 -9.95
N ALA A 70 1.15 10.29 -10.11
CA ALA A 70 -0.27 9.98 -10.04
C ALA A 70 -0.85 10.02 -8.61
N TYR A 71 -0.07 9.69 -7.58
CA TYR A 71 -0.56 9.53 -6.21
C TYR A 71 -0.07 10.59 -5.22
N PHE A 72 1.11 11.17 -5.45
CA PHE A 72 1.73 12.13 -4.53
C PHE A 72 1.91 13.51 -5.15
N GLY A 73 1.67 13.62 -6.46
CA GLY A 73 1.94 14.83 -7.24
C GLY A 73 3.43 15.12 -7.38
N THR A 74 3.77 16.05 -8.27
CA THR A 74 5.10 16.66 -8.26
C THR A 74 5.10 17.77 -7.22
N ARG A 75 6.03 17.76 -6.24
CA ARG A 75 6.36 19.01 -5.51
C ARG A 75 6.97 20.00 -6.52
N LYS A 76 6.12 20.75 -7.20
CA LYS A 76 6.45 21.99 -7.92
C LYS A 76 5.56 23.11 -7.38
N HIS A 77 5.82 23.43 -6.14
CA HIS A 77 5.51 24.67 -5.43
C HIS A 77 6.55 24.62 -4.29
N ASP A 78 7.60 25.45 -4.25
CA ASP A 78 7.64 26.88 -4.47
C ASP A 78 8.95 27.31 -5.15
N ALA A 79 8.85 28.33 -6.01
CA ALA A 79 9.95 29.21 -6.40
C ALA A 79 9.91 30.46 -5.52
#